data_AF-A0A536QF24-F1
#
_entry.id   AF-A0A536QF24-F1
#
_cell.length_a   1.000
_cell.length_b   1.000
_cell.length_c   1.000
_cell.angle_alpha   90.00
_cell.angle_beta   90.00
_cell.angle_gamma   90.00
#
_symmetry.space_group_name_H-M   'P 1'
#
loop_
_entity.id
_entity.type
_entity.pdbx_description
1 polymer ?
#
loop_
_entity_poly.entity_id
_entity_poly.type
_entity_poly.pdbx_seq_one_letter_code
_entity_poly.pdbx_strand_id
1 'polypeptide(L)'
;NPQRPQVFGQLQECTRGMADACRAFELPVVSGNVSLYNETSERNIPPTPVIGMVGLLDDVSARCPAGFQDDGDLVFLLGETREELAGSAYFRLLGAKLEGRPPMVSLEMERRLQAGLLDSIGRGVLRCAHDVADGGLLIALAESALFGGRGLRCPGIAGPVSREAFYFGESQGRVIVSVAPRRVPELQKLMAHQHVPLHAIGVVGGDDFQVGSEIRVPLDTLRAAWETPF
;
A
#
# COMPACT_ATOMS: atom_id res chain seq x y z
N ASN A 1 16.31 22.41 -13.48
CA ASN A 1 16.83 23.76 -13.20
C ASN A 1 15.71 24.61 -12.61
N PRO A 2 15.75 24.97 -11.31
CA PRO A 2 14.71 25.76 -10.64
C PRO A 2 14.57 27.21 -11.16
N GLN A 3 15.47 27.68 -12.02
CA GLN A 3 15.31 28.98 -12.70
C GLN A 3 14.22 28.94 -13.77
N ARG A 4 13.84 27.75 -14.25
CA ARG A 4 12.70 27.59 -15.17
C ARG A 4 11.40 27.64 -14.34
N PRO A 5 10.45 28.54 -14.64
CA PRO A 5 9.25 28.72 -13.83
C PRO A 5 8.45 27.44 -13.57
N GLN A 6 8.35 26.54 -14.56
CA GLN A 6 7.63 25.28 -14.40
C GLN A 6 8.29 24.33 -13.40
N VAL A 7 9.63 24.27 -13.39
CA VAL A 7 10.41 23.43 -12.46
C VAL A 7 10.35 24.01 -11.06
N PHE A 8 10.40 25.35 -10.92
CA PHE A 8 10.20 26.00 -9.63
C PHE A 8 8.80 25.72 -9.07
N GLY A 9 7.77 25.78 -9.93
CA GLY A 9 6.40 25.43 -9.56
C GLY A 9 6.31 24.00 -9.02
N GLN A 10 6.94 23.02 -9.67
CA GLN A 10 7.00 21.64 -9.16
C GLN A 10 7.64 21.55 -7.77
N LEU A 11 8.78 22.24 -7.56
CA LEU A 11 9.45 22.26 -6.26
C LEU A 11 8.55 22.88 -5.17
N GLN A 12 7.88 24.00 -5.49
CA GLN A 12 6.96 24.67 -4.58
C GLN A 12 5.79 23.76 -4.21
N GLU A 13 5.17 23.12 -5.19
CA GLU A 13 4.02 22.22 -5.00
C GLU A 13 4.39 20.97 -4.21
N CYS A 14 5.54 20.35 -4.50
CA CYS A 14 6.04 19.22 -3.70
C CYS A 14 6.31 19.63 -2.24
N THR A 15 6.95 20.79 -2.04
CA THR A 15 7.22 21.31 -0.68
C THR A 15 5.93 21.60 0.07
N ARG A 16 4.93 22.17 -0.61
CA ARG A 16 3.61 22.43 -0.02
C ARG A 16 2.91 21.13 0.37
N GLY A 17 2.87 20.14 -0.52
CA GLY A 17 2.25 18.84 -0.23
C GLY A 17 2.89 18.12 0.95
N MET A 18 4.22 18.13 1.03
CA MET A 18 4.95 17.60 2.20
C MET A 18 4.58 18.37 3.48
N ALA A 19 4.53 19.70 3.43
CA ALA A 19 4.15 20.51 4.58
C ALA A 19 2.71 20.24 5.04
N ASP A 20 1.77 20.05 4.12
CA ASP A 20 0.39 19.73 4.43
C ASP A 20 0.27 18.35 5.09
N ALA A 21 1.00 17.34 4.60
CA ALA A 21 1.09 16.02 5.23
C ALA A 21 1.70 16.12 6.65
N CYS A 22 2.84 16.79 6.81
CA CYS A 22 3.47 17.01 8.12
C CYS A 22 2.50 17.65 9.13
N ARG A 23 1.72 18.66 8.72
CA ARG A 23 0.70 19.27 9.59
C ARG A 23 -0.44 18.31 9.93
N ALA A 24 -0.93 17.54 8.94
CA ALA A 24 -2.04 16.62 9.15
C ALA A 24 -1.70 15.46 10.10
N PHE A 25 -0.46 14.98 10.06
CA PHE A 25 0.03 13.90 10.93
C PHE A 25 0.77 14.39 12.17
N GLU A 26 0.90 15.71 12.35
CA GLU A 26 1.67 16.32 13.45
C GLU A 26 3.13 15.83 13.49
N LEU A 27 3.72 15.63 12.31
CA LEU A 27 5.08 15.11 12.15
C LEU A 27 6.08 16.24 11.85
N PRO A 28 7.15 16.39 12.65
CA PRO A 28 8.19 17.37 12.37
C PRO A 28 9.17 16.89 11.29
N VAL A 29 9.72 17.82 10.52
CA VAL A 29 10.89 17.57 9.66
C VAL A 29 12.15 17.90 10.46
N VAL A 30 12.95 16.87 10.79
CA VAL A 30 14.13 17.01 11.66
C VAL A 30 15.44 17.23 10.88
N SER A 31 15.51 16.76 9.63
CA SER A 31 16.65 16.96 8.74
C SER A 31 16.20 16.79 7.28
N GLY A 32 17.04 17.22 6.34
CA GLY A 32 16.77 17.06 4.92
C GLY A 32 17.93 17.52 4.05
N ASN A 33 17.87 17.13 2.77
CA ASN A 33 18.79 17.58 1.74
C ASN A 33 17.98 18.01 0.51
N VAL A 34 18.50 18.99 -0.24
CA VAL A 34 17.88 19.43 -1.49
C VAL A 34 18.92 19.36 -2.60
N SER A 35 18.76 18.39 -3.49
CA SER A 35 19.55 18.28 -4.72
C SER A 35 18.79 18.93 -5.87
N LEU A 36 19.37 19.97 -6.47
CA LEU A 36 18.79 20.72 -7.59
C LEU A 36 19.61 20.51 -8.86
N TYR A 37 19.07 20.96 -10.00
CA TYR A 37 19.74 20.86 -11.31
C TYR A 37 19.95 19.42 -11.81
N ASN A 38 19.11 18.48 -11.36
CA ASN A 38 19.08 17.10 -11.84
C ASN A 38 18.40 17.02 -13.22
N GLU A 39 19.12 17.45 -14.25
CA GLU A 39 18.71 17.37 -15.64
C GLU A 39 19.91 17.03 -16.54
N THR A 40 19.65 16.34 -17.64
CA THR A 40 20.58 16.26 -18.77
C THR A 40 20.20 17.30 -19.81
N SER A 41 20.98 17.41 -20.88
CA SER A 41 20.66 18.28 -22.03
C SER A 41 19.31 17.97 -22.68
N GLU A 42 18.75 16.77 -22.46
CA GLU A 42 17.55 16.28 -23.15
C GLU A 42 16.35 16.09 -22.23
N ARG A 43 16.54 15.83 -20.92
CA ARG A 43 15.45 15.53 -19.99
C ARG A 43 15.72 15.98 -18.56
N ASN A 44 14.65 16.40 -17.89
CA ASN A 44 14.62 16.56 -16.43
C ASN A 44 14.21 15.24 -15.78
N ILE A 45 14.68 14.97 -14.57
CA ILE A 45 14.07 13.93 -13.73
C ILE A 45 12.66 14.36 -13.28
N PRO A 46 11.76 13.42 -12.96
CA PRO A 46 10.53 13.74 -12.24
C PRO A 46 10.81 14.36 -10.87
N PRO A 47 9.92 15.21 -10.32
CA PRO A 47 10.01 15.64 -8.93
C PRO A 47 10.06 14.41 -8.01
N THR A 48 11.13 14.26 -7.24
CA THR A 48 11.39 13.04 -6.46
C THR A 48 11.66 13.39 -4.99
N PRO A 49 10.62 13.72 -4.21
CA PRO A 49 10.75 13.81 -2.77
C PRO A 49 10.98 12.40 -2.20
N VAL A 50 12.12 12.18 -1.54
CA VAL A 50 12.40 10.94 -0.82
C VAL A 50 12.25 11.20 0.67
N ILE A 51 11.32 10.49 1.31
CA ILE A 51 10.99 10.69 2.72
C ILE A 51 11.50 9.52 3.55
N GLY A 52 12.37 9.81 4.52
CA GLY A 52 12.77 8.87 5.56
C GLY A 52 11.94 9.10 6.82
N MET A 53 11.36 8.02 7.37
CA MET A 53 10.56 8.06 8.60
C MET A 53 11.27 7.27 9.69
N VAL A 54 11.25 7.80 10.92
CA VAL A 54 11.77 7.12 12.11
C VAL A 54 10.67 7.08 13.15
N GLY A 55 10.41 5.89 13.69
CA GLY A 55 9.48 5.64 14.78
C GLY A 55 10.13 4.81 15.88
N LEU A 56 9.54 4.85 17.08
CA LEU A 56 10.00 4.08 18.24
C LEU A 56 9.01 2.93 18.52
N LEU A 57 9.55 1.74 18.78
CA LEU A 57 8.83 0.65 19.40
C LEU A 57 9.42 0.44 20.79
N ASP A 58 8.58 0.50 21.82
CA ASP A 58 9.01 0.23 23.21
C ASP A 58 9.46 -1.23 23.38
N ASP A 59 8.83 -2.13 22.64
CA ASP A 59 9.20 -3.55 22.55
C ASP A 59 9.23 -3.99 21.08
N VAL A 60 10.39 -4.43 20.62
CA VAL A 60 10.58 -4.94 19.25
C VAL A 60 9.74 -6.21 18.98
N SER A 61 9.38 -6.96 20.04
CA SER A 61 8.53 -8.14 19.92
C SER A 61 7.10 -7.81 19.51
N ALA A 62 6.66 -6.56 19.72
CA ALA A 62 5.36 -6.05 19.32
C ALA A 62 5.27 -5.67 17.82
N ARG A 63 6.35 -5.86 17.06
CA ARG A 63 6.37 -5.58 15.61
C ARG A 63 5.31 -6.43 14.88
N CYS A 64 4.39 -5.77 14.18
CA CYS A 64 3.48 -6.45 13.25
C CYS A 64 4.25 -6.88 11.98
N PRO A 65 4.27 -8.17 11.61
CA PRO A 65 4.91 -8.62 10.38
C PRO A 65 4.07 -8.27 9.14
N ALA A 66 4.71 -8.21 7.97
CA ALA A 66 4.04 -8.04 6.68
C ALA A 66 3.53 -9.35 6.07
N GLY A 67 4.17 -10.48 6.41
CA GLY A 67 3.82 -11.80 5.88
C GLY A 67 2.67 -12.48 6.63
N PHE A 68 1.88 -13.30 5.94
CA PHE A 68 0.83 -14.10 6.59
C PHE A 68 1.41 -15.07 7.63
N GLN A 69 0.76 -15.17 8.79
CA GLN A 69 1.32 -15.89 9.95
C GLN A 69 0.69 -17.26 10.19
N ASP A 70 -0.64 -17.36 10.13
CA ASP A 70 -1.40 -18.57 10.48
C ASP A 70 -2.40 -18.96 9.37
N ASP A 71 -2.48 -20.26 9.05
CA ASP A 71 -3.53 -20.78 8.16
C ASP A 71 -4.92 -20.61 8.80
N GLY A 72 -5.90 -20.23 7.97
CA GLY A 72 -7.27 -19.97 8.42
C GLY A 72 -7.51 -18.55 8.94
N ASP A 73 -6.48 -17.71 9.03
CA ASP A 73 -6.66 -16.27 9.23
C ASP A 73 -7.49 -15.67 8.10
N LEU A 74 -8.39 -14.76 8.45
CA LEU A 74 -9.16 -13.99 7.46
C LEU A 74 -8.37 -12.77 7.04
N VAL A 75 -8.33 -12.51 5.73
CA VAL A 75 -7.63 -11.38 5.13
C VAL A 75 -8.62 -10.29 4.77
N PHE A 76 -8.28 -9.06 5.14
CA PHE A 76 -9.09 -7.87 4.88
C PHE A 76 -8.27 -6.80 4.17
N LEU A 77 -8.95 -6.02 3.31
CA LEU A 77 -8.47 -4.74 2.80
C LEU A 77 -9.04 -3.63 3.66
N LEU A 78 -8.17 -2.80 4.21
CA LEU A 78 -8.51 -1.51 4.80
C LEU A 78 -8.42 -0.42 3.73
N GLY A 79 -9.35 0.52 3.75
CA GLY A 79 -9.42 1.60 2.75
C GLY A 79 -10.21 1.21 1.49
N GLU A 80 -10.17 2.08 0.47
CA GLU A 80 -10.98 1.95 -0.74
C GLU A 80 -10.11 1.88 -1.99
N THR A 81 -10.47 0.98 -2.90
CA THR A 81 -9.92 0.99 -4.25
C THR A 81 -10.79 1.84 -5.17
N ARG A 82 -10.15 2.72 -5.94
CA ARG A 82 -10.82 3.60 -6.92
C ARG A 82 -10.36 3.24 -8.33
N GLU A 83 -11.06 3.77 -9.32
CA GLU A 83 -10.68 3.65 -10.74
C GLU A 83 -9.45 4.52 -11.06
N GLU A 84 -8.29 4.13 -10.53
CA GLU A 84 -7.04 4.90 -10.53
C GLU A 84 -5.87 4.02 -11.01
N LEU A 85 -5.62 4.05 -12.32
CA LEU A 85 -4.55 3.29 -12.97
C LEU A 85 -3.44 4.17 -13.57
N ALA A 86 -3.70 5.46 -13.74
CA ALA A 86 -2.75 6.39 -14.33
C ALA A 86 -1.49 6.50 -13.47
N GLY A 87 -0.32 6.30 -14.09
CA GLY A 87 0.98 6.30 -13.41
C GLY A 87 1.37 4.99 -12.73
N SER A 88 0.47 4.00 -12.67
CA SER A 88 0.75 2.72 -12.00
C SER A 88 1.87 1.91 -12.65
N ALA A 89 2.50 1.03 -11.87
CA ALA A 89 3.45 0.03 -12.36
C ALA A 89 2.82 -0.84 -13.47
N TYR A 90 1.54 -1.19 -13.34
CA TYR A 90 0.82 -1.96 -14.36
C TYR A 90 0.69 -1.22 -15.69
N PHE A 91 0.27 0.05 -15.67
CA PHE A 91 0.22 0.86 -16.90
C PHE A 91 1.59 1.10 -17.52
N ARG A 92 2.63 1.29 -16.68
CA ARG A 92 4.02 1.38 -17.15
C ARG A 92 4.46 0.09 -17.86
N LEU A 93 4.14 -1.08 -17.29
CA LEU A 93 4.46 -2.38 -17.88
C LEU A 93 3.78 -2.57 -19.26
N LEU A 94 2.56 -2.05 -19.42
CA LEU A 94 1.84 -2.07 -20.69
C LEU A 94 2.34 -1.04 -21.73
N GLY A 95 3.36 -0.24 -21.39
CA GLY A 95 3.85 0.82 -22.27
C GLY A 95 2.88 2.00 -22.41
N ALA A 96 1.94 2.16 -21.46
CA ALA A 96 1.03 3.29 -21.47
C ALA A 96 1.80 4.59 -21.24
N LYS A 97 1.34 5.67 -21.88
CA LYS A 97 1.90 7.01 -21.64
C LYS A 97 1.58 7.46 -20.22
N LEU A 98 2.48 8.25 -19.64
CA LEU A 98 2.27 8.90 -18.35
C LEU A 98 1.29 10.08 -18.49
N GLU A 99 0.02 9.76 -18.65
CA GLU A 99 -1.09 10.69 -18.83
C GLU A 99 -2.23 10.34 -17.85
N GLY A 100 -3.09 11.31 -17.53
CA GLY A 100 -4.18 11.14 -16.57
C GLY A 100 -3.90 11.76 -15.20
N ARG A 101 -4.80 11.53 -14.25
CA ARG A 101 -4.66 12.03 -12.88
C ARG A 101 -4.04 10.96 -11.99
N PRO A 102 -3.02 11.29 -11.17
CA PRO A 102 -2.49 10.35 -10.20
C PRO A 102 -3.56 9.98 -9.15
N PRO A 103 -3.35 8.89 -8.38
CA PRO A 103 -4.22 8.51 -7.29
C PRO A 103 -4.53 9.67 -6.33
N MET A 104 -5.79 9.79 -5.92
CA MET A 104 -6.23 10.84 -5.00
C MET A 104 -5.77 10.56 -3.57
N VAL A 105 -5.07 11.51 -2.96
CA VAL A 105 -4.62 11.45 -1.57
C VAL A 105 -5.63 12.12 -0.64
N SER A 106 -6.05 11.42 0.42
CA SER A 106 -6.82 11.99 1.53
C SER A 106 -6.03 11.84 2.83
N LEU A 107 -5.43 12.93 3.29
CA LEU A 107 -4.64 12.95 4.54
C LEU A 107 -5.51 12.62 5.77
N GLU A 108 -6.77 13.04 5.77
CA GLU A 108 -7.70 12.72 6.85
C GLU A 108 -8.00 11.22 6.92
N MET A 109 -8.26 10.59 5.76
CA MET A 109 -8.49 9.14 5.71
C MET A 109 -7.25 8.38 6.15
N GLU A 110 -6.07 8.76 5.65
CA GLU A 110 -4.79 8.17 6.02
C GLU A 110 -4.54 8.28 7.54
N ARG A 111 -4.78 9.44 8.15
CA ARG A 111 -4.64 9.63 9.60
C ARG A 111 -5.53 8.66 10.40
N ARG A 112 -6.78 8.46 9.96
CA ARG A 112 -7.72 7.52 10.59
C ARG A 112 -7.27 6.06 10.41
N LEU A 113 -6.78 5.72 9.22
CA LEU A 113 -6.22 4.41 8.91
C LEU A 113 -5.03 4.09 9.83
N GLN A 114 -4.05 5.00 9.91
CA GLN A 114 -2.87 4.84 10.77
C GLN A 114 -3.25 4.71 12.25
N ALA A 115 -4.18 5.54 12.74
CA ALA A 115 -4.69 5.43 14.11
C ALA A 115 -5.36 4.07 14.38
N GLY A 116 -6.16 3.58 13.43
CA GLY A 116 -6.81 2.28 13.53
C GLY A 116 -5.82 1.11 13.50
N LEU A 117 -4.79 1.20 12.65
CA LEU A 117 -3.73 0.20 12.54
C LEU A 117 -2.92 0.12 13.83
N LEU A 118 -2.45 1.26 14.36
CA LEU A 118 -1.67 1.31 15.58
C LEU A 118 -2.45 0.77 16.79
N ASP A 119 -3.74 1.11 16.92
CA ASP A 119 -4.59 0.57 17.99
C ASP A 119 -4.81 -0.95 17.84
N SER A 120 -5.02 -1.42 16.61
CA SER A 120 -5.20 -2.85 16.32
C SER A 120 -3.93 -3.67 16.58
N ILE A 121 -2.75 -3.12 16.26
CA ILE A 121 -1.45 -3.73 16.54
C ILE A 121 -1.19 -3.74 18.04
N GLY A 122 -1.38 -2.60 18.72
CA GLY A 122 -1.16 -2.48 20.16
C GLY A 122 -2.04 -3.41 21.00
N ARG A 123 -3.22 -3.79 20.50
CA ARG A 123 -4.11 -4.77 21.13
C ARG A 123 -3.83 -6.22 20.74
N GLY A 124 -2.89 -6.48 19.83
CA GLY A 124 -2.64 -7.83 19.29
C GLY A 124 -3.86 -8.40 18.55
N VAL A 125 -4.57 -7.56 17.80
CA VAL A 125 -5.69 -7.99 16.94
C VAL A 125 -5.16 -8.49 15.60
N LEU A 126 -4.18 -7.77 15.04
CA LEU A 126 -3.59 -8.10 13.74
C LEU A 126 -2.56 -9.22 13.85
N ARG A 127 -2.55 -10.08 12.84
CA ARG A 127 -1.51 -11.10 12.63
C ARG A 127 -0.46 -10.63 11.64
N CYS A 128 -0.89 -9.93 10.60
CA CYS A 128 -0.01 -9.19 9.71
C CYS A 128 -0.67 -7.90 9.23
N ALA A 129 0.15 -6.96 8.76
CA ALA A 129 -0.27 -5.75 8.07
C ALA A 129 0.77 -5.41 7.00
N HIS A 130 0.31 -5.16 5.77
CA HIS A 130 1.17 -4.82 4.62
C HIS A 130 0.48 -3.77 3.75
N ASP A 131 1.17 -2.71 3.36
CA ASP A 131 0.56 -1.63 2.59
C ASP A 131 0.30 -2.01 1.14
N VAL A 132 -0.66 -1.34 0.50
CA VAL A 132 -0.97 -1.54 -0.92
C VAL A 132 -0.44 -0.36 -1.72
N ALA A 133 0.80 -0.50 -2.19
CA ALA A 133 1.55 0.51 -2.92
C ALA A 133 1.77 0.12 -4.40
N ASP A 134 3.03 0.13 -4.85
CA ASP A 134 3.42 -0.16 -6.23
C ASP A 134 2.90 -1.53 -6.69
N GLY A 135 2.27 -1.57 -7.86
CA GLY A 135 1.68 -2.79 -8.41
C GLY A 135 0.33 -3.19 -7.79
N GLY A 136 -0.14 -2.50 -6.76
CA GLY A 136 -1.50 -2.61 -6.25
C GLY A 136 -1.78 -3.85 -5.39
N LEU A 137 -3.07 -4.15 -5.21
CA LEU A 137 -3.56 -5.14 -4.25
C LEU A 137 -3.03 -6.55 -4.53
N LEU A 138 -2.94 -6.94 -5.80
CA LEU A 138 -2.50 -8.28 -6.16
C LEU A 138 -1.04 -8.51 -5.77
N ILE A 139 -0.20 -7.49 -5.97
CA ILE A 139 1.21 -7.54 -5.58
C ILE A 139 1.35 -7.53 -4.06
N ALA A 140 0.64 -6.67 -3.35
CA ALA A 140 0.66 -6.66 -1.88
C ALA A 140 0.26 -8.03 -1.28
N LEU A 141 -0.79 -8.67 -1.81
CA LEU A 141 -1.20 -10.01 -1.38
C LEU A 141 -0.15 -11.08 -1.70
N ALA A 142 0.48 -11.00 -2.86
CA ALA A 142 1.56 -11.90 -3.27
C ALA A 142 2.78 -11.74 -2.36
N GLU A 143 3.19 -10.51 -2.04
CA GLU A 143 4.28 -10.20 -1.12
C GLU A 143 3.99 -10.77 0.28
N SER A 144 2.81 -10.52 0.84
CA SER A 144 2.42 -11.10 2.15
C SER A 144 2.43 -12.63 2.14
N ALA A 145 2.01 -13.26 1.04
CA ALA A 145 2.09 -14.71 0.88
C ALA A 145 3.54 -15.21 0.85
N LEU A 146 4.41 -14.54 0.10
CA LEU A 146 5.83 -14.89 -0.02
C LEU A 146 6.61 -14.66 1.27
N PHE A 147 6.38 -13.54 1.96
CA PHE A 147 7.00 -13.20 3.24
C PHE A 147 6.57 -14.16 4.35
N GLY A 148 5.30 -14.62 4.30
CA GLY A 148 4.76 -15.59 5.24
C GLY A 148 5.06 -17.04 4.90
N GLY A 149 5.42 -17.34 3.64
CA GLY A 149 5.54 -18.71 3.14
C GLY A 149 4.20 -19.46 3.17
N ARG A 150 3.08 -18.75 2.97
CA ARG A 150 1.72 -19.29 3.08
C ARG A 150 0.85 -18.79 1.94
N GLY A 151 0.03 -19.69 1.41
CA GLY A 151 -0.87 -19.42 0.31
C GLY A 151 -2.04 -18.53 0.72
N LEU A 152 -2.87 -18.23 -0.26
CA LEU A 152 -4.03 -17.38 -0.10
C LEU A 152 -5.16 -17.90 -0.98
N ARG A 153 -6.39 -17.88 -0.44
CA ARG A 153 -7.60 -18.01 -1.23
C ARG A 153 -8.40 -16.73 -1.15
N CYS A 154 -8.37 -15.95 -2.23
CA CYS A 154 -9.22 -14.78 -2.45
C CYS A 154 -10.33 -15.16 -3.45
N PRO A 155 -11.62 -14.88 -3.14
CA PRO A 155 -12.73 -15.23 -4.03
C PRO A 155 -12.73 -14.41 -5.33
N GLY A 156 -11.90 -13.37 -5.45
CA GLY A 156 -11.82 -12.48 -6.61
C GLY A 156 -12.49 -11.13 -6.34
N ILE A 157 -12.71 -10.38 -7.41
CA ILE A 157 -13.18 -8.99 -7.36
C ILE A 157 -14.67 -8.92 -7.06
N ALA A 158 -15.03 -8.03 -6.15
CA ALA A 158 -16.39 -7.52 -6.01
C ALA A 158 -16.32 -6.00 -5.76
N GLY A 159 -16.86 -5.19 -6.66
CA GLY A 159 -16.88 -3.74 -6.52
C GLY A 159 -17.26 -2.98 -7.79
N PRO A 160 -17.38 -1.63 -7.68
CA PRO A 160 -17.81 -0.77 -8.80
C PRO A 160 -16.67 -0.34 -9.74
N VAL A 161 -15.45 -0.83 -9.52
CA VAL A 161 -14.26 -0.49 -10.31
C VAL A 161 -13.92 -1.59 -11.30
N SER A 162 -13.15 -1.25 -12.33
CA SER A 162 -12.57 -2.23 -13.25
C SER A 162 -11.74 -3.26 -12.52
N ARG A 163 -11.60 -4.43 -13.14
CA ARG A 163 -10.78 -5.52 -12.61
C ARG A 163 -9.32 -5.10 -12.47
N GLU A 164 -8.82 -4.39 -13.48
CA GLU A 164 -7.46 -3.89 -13.55
C GLU A 164 -7.20 -2.91 -12.40
N ALA A 165 -8.11 -1.96 -12.14
CA ALA A 165 -7.98 -1.03 -11.02
C ALA A 165 -8.08 -1.75 -9.67
N PHE A 166 -8.94 -2.76 -9.54
CA PHE A 166 -9.02 -3.52 -8.29
C PHE A 166 -7.72 -4.25 -7.97
N TYR A 167 -7.11 -4.92 -8.97
CA TYR A 167 -5.90 -5.72 -8.77
C TYR A 167 -4.62 -4.89 -8.77
N PHE A 168 -4.53 -3.91 -9.66
CA PHE A 168 -3.28 -3.21 -9.96
C PHE A 168 -3.35 -1.69 -9.77
N GLY A 169 -4.52 -1.16 -9.43
CA GLY A 169 -4.65 0.25 -9.08
C GLY A 169 -3.85 0.55 -7.82
N GLU A 170 -3.23 1.73 -7.79
CA GLU A 170 -2.33 2.20 -6.74
C GLU A 170 -2.99 3.31 -5.88
N SER A 171 -4.31 3.16 -5.65
CA SER A 171 -5.07 4.02 -4.73
C SER A 171 -4.40 4.09 -3.35
N GLN A 172 -4.28 5.30 -2.82
CA GLN A 172 -3.56 5.59 -1.59
C GLN A 172 -4.41 5.30 -0.35
N GLY A 173 -3.77 5.04 0.80
CA GLY A 173 -4.44 4.75 2.06
C GLY A 173 -5.13 3.41 2.10
N ARG A 174 -4.38 2.37 1.70
CA ARG A 174 -4.83 0.98 1.71
C ARG A 174 -3.78 0.08 2.36
N VAL A 175 -4.26 -0.85 3.17
CA VAL A 175 -3.44 -1.85 3.86
C VAL A 175 -4.19 -3.17 3.87
N ILE A 176 -3.50 -4.26 3.53
CA ILE A 176 -4.01 -5.61 3.76
C ILE A 176 -3.63 -6.06 5.16
N VAL A 177 -4.57 -6.68 5.85
CA VAL A 177 -4.36 -7.23 7.20
C VAL A 177 -4.88 -8.66 7.28
N SER A 178 -4.22 -9.52 8.05
CA SER A 178 -4.78 -10.83 8.43
C SER A 178 -5.13 -10.84 9.91
N VAL A 179 -6.26 -11.49 10.23
CA VAL A 179 -6.80 -11.56 11.59
C VAL A 179 -7.40 -12.94 11.86
N ALA A 180 -7.11 -13.48 13.04
CA ALA A 180 -7.70 -14.73 13.48
C ALA A 180 -9.24 -14.61 13.55
N PRO A 181 -10.03 -15.61 13.10
CA PRO A 181 -11.49 -15.50 13.01
C PRO A 181 -12.18 -14.99 14.29
N ARG A 182 -11.69 -15.41 15.47
CA ARG A 182 -12.22 -14.99 16.78
C ARG A 182 -12.02 -13.50 17.12
N ARG A 183 -11.09 -12.82 16.45
CA ARG A 183 -10.73 -11.40 16.67
C ARG A 183 -11.37 -10.46 15.65
N VAL A 184 -12.04 -10.99 14.62
CA VAL A 184 -12.72 -10.20 13.58
C VAL A 184 -13.71 -9.17 14.14
N PRO A 185 -14.57 -9.49 15.14
CA PRO A 185 -15.49 -8.49 15.69
C PRO A 185 -14.77 -7.30 16.32
N GLU A 186 -13.58 -7.52 16.87
CA GLU A 186 -12.77 -6.46 17.46
C GLU A 186 -12.16 -5.56 16.38
N LEU A 187 -11.60 -6.15 15.31
CA LEU A 187 -11.13 -5.38 14.14
C LEU A 187 -12.26 -4.50 13.57
N GLN A 188 -13.45 -5.08 13.36
CA GLN A 188 -14.60 -4.37 12.82
C GLN A 188 -14.97 -3.16 13.69
N LYS A 189 -14.97 -3.33 15.02
CA LYS A 189 -15.24 -2.24 15.96
C LYS A 189 -14.19 -1.13 15.89
N LEU A 190 -12.91 -1.49 15.80
CA LEU A 190 -11.80 -0.53 15.71
C LEU A 190 -11.86 0.27 14.41
N MET A 191 -12.07 -0.40 13.28
CA MET A 191 -12.18 0.26 11.98
C MET A 191 -13.44 1.14 11.89
N ALA A 192 -14.56 0.68 12.44
CA ALA A 192 -15.79 1.47 12.49
C ALA A 192 -15.62 2.74 13.36
N HIS A 193 -14.95 2.64 14.51
CA HIS A 193 -14.64 3.80 15.36
C HIS A 193 -13.80 4.85 14.59
N GLN A 194 -12.84 4.39 13.81
CA GLN A 194 -12.01 5.27 12.98
C GLN A 194 -12.65 5.63 11.63
N HIS A 195 -13.85 5.14 11.31
CA HIS A 195 -14.52 5.33 10.02
C HIS A 195 -13.64 4.89 8.82
N VAL A 196 -12.90 3.79 9.00
CA VAL A 196 -12.05 3.18 7.97
C VAL A 196 -12.84 2.06 7.27
N PRO A 197 -13.01 2.11 5.95
CA PRO A 197 -13.63 1.02 5.19
C PRO A 197 -12.86 -0.29 5.35
N LEU A 198 -13.60 -1.39 5.49
CA LEU A 198 -13.08 -2.71 5.78
C LEU A 198 -13.77 -3.73 4.87
N HIS A 199 -13.00 -4.44 4.05
CA HIS A 199 -13.50 -5.41 3.09
C HIS A 199 -12.85 -6.78 3.32
N ALA A 200 -13.64 -7.83 3.51
CA ALA A 200 -13.12 -9.19 3.56
C ALA A 200 -12.72 -9.63 2.15
N ILE A 201 -11.46 -10.05 1.98
CA ILE A 201 -10.89 -10.35 0.65
C ILE A 201 -10.27 -11.74 0.56
N GLY A 202 -10.16 -12.51 1.64
CA GLY A 202 -9.65 -13.87 1.51
C GLY A 202 -9.39 -14.59 2.82
N VAL A 203 -8.76 -15.76 2.68
CA VAL A 203 -8.36 -16.61 3.79
C VAL A 203 -6.96 -17.14 3.51
N VAL A 204 -6.08 -17.06 4.51
CA VAL A 204 -4.71 -17.59 4.43
C VAL A 204 -4.74 -19.12 4.42
N GLY A 205 -3.87 -19.73 3.63
CA GLY A 205 -3.48 -21.14 3.80
C GLY A 205 -3.29 -21.92 2.51
N GLY A 206 -2.69 -23.09 2.66
CA GLY A 206 -2.21 -23.92 1.55
C GLY A 206 -0.93 -23.37 0.89
N ASP A 207 -0.55 -23.94 -0.25
CA ASP A 207 0.69 -23.62 -0.96
C ASP A 207 0.46 -22.93 -2.32
N ASP A 208 -0.79 -22.53 -2.58
CA ASP A 208 -1.21 -21.83 -3.79
C ASP A 208 -1.59 -20.38 -3.46
N PHE A 209 -1.16 -19.46 -4.32
CA PHE A 209 -1.74 -18.13 -4.41
C PHE A 209 -2.92 -18.17 -5.39
N GLN A 210 -4.14 -18.12 -4.85
CA GLN A 210 -5.38 -18.21 -5.61
C GLN A 210 -6.21 -16.93 -5.48
N VAL A 211 -6.57 -16.35 -6.63
CA VAL A 211 -7.46 -15.19 -6.73
C VAL A 211 -8.53 -15.46 -7.79
N GLY A 212 -9.78 -15.59 -7.34
CA GLY A 212 -10.90 -15.98 -8.19
C GLY A 212 -10.73 -17.37 -8.81
N SER A 213 -11.32 -17.56 -9.98
CA SER A 213 -11.15 -18.76 -10.81
C SER A 213 -10.00 -18.66 -11.81
N GLU A 214 -9.35 -17.50 -11.90
CA GLU A 214 -8.50 -17.15 -13.04
C GLU A 214 -7.01 -17.18 -12.69
N ILE A 215 -6.67 -16.91 -11.42
CA ILE A 215 -5.31 -16.89 -10.94
C ILE A 215 -5.17 -18.01 -9.93
N ARG A 216 -4.30 -18.97 -10.24
CA ARG A 216 -3.79 -19.98 -9.32
C ARG A 216 -2.34 -20.24 -9.66
N VAL A 217 -1.45 -19.86 -8.75
CA VAL A 217 -0.01 -20.01 -8.93
C VAL A 217 0.58 -20.66 -7.68
N PRO A 218 1.33 -21.77 -7.79
CA PRO A 218 2.05 -22.33 -6.65
C PRO A 218 3.04 -21.31 -6.08
N LEU A 219 3.19 -21.26 -4.75
CA LEU A 219 4.08 -20.28 -4.11
C LEU A 219 5.52 -20.36 -4.59
N ASP A 220 6.04 -21.56 -4.88
CA ASP A 220 7.40 -21.73 -5.40
C ASP A 220 7.58 -21.06 -6.77
N THR A 221 6.55 -21.14 -7.62
CA THR A 221 6.55 -20.48 -8.94
C THR A 221 6.49 -18.97 -8.78
N LEU A 222 5.65 -18.49 -7.86
CA LEU A 222 5.53 -17.07 -7.54
C LEU A 222 6.85 -16.51 -6.96
N ARG A 223 7.52 -17.27 -6.09
CA ARG A 223 8.81 -16.92 -5.51
C ARG A 223 9.91 -16.83 -6.56
N ALA A 224 10.00 -17.82 -7.43
CA ALA A 224 10.97 -17.82 -8.52
C ALA A 224 10.78 -16.58 -9.44
N ALA A 225 9.54 -16.22 -9.75
CA ALA A 225 9.24 -15.02 -10.53
C ALA A 225 9.61 -13.72 -9.80
N TRP A 226 9.36 -13.65 -8.49
CA TRP A 226 9.67 -12.49 -7.64
C TRP A 226 11.18 -12.26 -7.46
N GLU A 227 11.94 -13.33 -7.28
CA GLU A 227 13.39 -13.26 -7.04
C GLU A 227 14.21 -13.10 -8.32
N THR A 228 13.60 -13.32 -9.49
CA THR A 228 14.26 -13.08 -10.78
C THR A 228 14.23 -11.58 -11.09
N PRO A 229 15.39 -10.90 -11.16
CA PRO A 229 15.43 -9.48 -11.52
C PRO A 229 14.89 -9.26 -12.94
N PHE A 230 14.08 -8.22 -13.10
CA PHE A 230 13.69 -7.70 -14.42
C PHE A 230 14.84 -6.98 -15.12
#